data_AF-A0A1G0GCK4-F1
#
_entry.id   AF-A0A1G0GCK4-F1
#
_cell.length_a   1.000
_cell.length_b   1.000
_cell.length_c   1.000
_cell.angle_alpha   90.00
_cell.angle_beta   90.00
_cell.angle_gamma   90.00
#
_symmetry.space_group_name_H-M   'P 1'
#
loop_
_entity.id
_entity.type
_entity.pdbx_description
1 polymer ?
#
loop_
_entity_poly.entity_id
_entity_poly.type
_entity_poly.pdbx_seq_one_letter_code
_entity_poly.pdbx_strand_id
1 'polypeptide(L)'
;MSLNRSLSYKYNQAFTFDWNDYRTIKPNENQLSEITSFLGKSTTVEEAFKTDEKYELAWLCYKIGTFYNHIKRNPDLALPQLKIAEQILSDEGLAWTQNHLAFTYQQKLAAAKRQNKIEAMEEYSTKALEYCEKAKSIYQSTCPCSNTLRQIKIVAFAHCVQALTEYEMGKLNDALANYRLGLDLYEKNNALDDQYARAKNRFAMMLAENNQTKEAQLAFGELEKYWDEKSDTLNPYPARFYISYGDFLVKRNADNLAPALDKYKKAYEILRITDGQEAEFTKDIHKKFLDIEEKFQKEKKSSYSPTMYRANNTTSTSGNTIVEKKEIKRPDVF
;
A
#
# COMPACT_ATOMS: atom_id res chain seq x y z
N MET A 1 -32.96 -26.03 -15.18
CA MET A 1 -31.96 -25.56 -14.18
C MET A 1 -32.73 -25.10 -12.94
N SER A 2 -32.21 -25.33 -11.72
CA SER A 2 -32.80 -24.68 -10.54
C SER A 2 -32.62 -23.16 -10.66
N LEU A 3 -33.56 -22.36 -10.16
CA LEU A 3 -33.48 -20.88 -10.20
C LEU A 3 -32.18 -20.39 -9.53
N ASN A 4 -31.78 -21.08 -8.45
CA ASN A 4 -30.57 -20.79 -7.69
C ASN A 4 -29.29 -21.09 -8.48
N ARG A 5 -29.22 -22.19 -9.25
CA ARG A 5 -28.08 -22.46 -10.18
C ARG A 5 -27.90 -21.34 -11.18
N SER A 6 -29.01 -20.92 -11.78
CA SER A 6 -28.99 -19.89 -12.82
C SER A 6 -28.47 -18.56 -12.27
N LEU A 7 -28.78 -18.23 -11.01
CA LEU A 7 -28.39 -16.97 -10.39
C LEU A 7 -26.94 -16.98 -9.87
N SER A 8 -26.51 -18.02 -9.13
CA SER A 8 -25.11 -18.11 -8.67
C SER A 8 -24.14 -18.10 -9.84
N TYR A 9 -24.42 -18.88 -10.88
CA TYR A 9 -23.62 -18.90 -12.10
C TYR A 9 -23.63 -17.52 -12.79
N LYS A 10 -24.80 -16.91 -13.01
CA LYS A 10 -24.92 -15.58 -13.63
C LYS A 10 -24.10 -14.54 -12.86
N TYR A 11 -24.23 -14.47 -11.54
CA TYR A 11 -23.50 -13.49 -10.73
C TYR A 11 -22.02 -13.78 -10.67
N ASN A 12 -21.59 -15.05 -10.59
CA ASN A 12 -20.17 -15.38 -10.63
C ASN A 12 -19.53 -14.99 -11.97
N GLN A 13 -20.23 -15.18 -13.08
CA GLN A 13 -19.75 -14.78 -14.40
C GLN A 13 -19.75 -13.25 -14.59
N ALA A 14 -20.75 -12.55 -14.03
CA ALA A 14 -20.84 -11.09 -14.13
C ALA A 14 -19.82 -10.37 -13.23
N PHE A 15 -19.56 -10.93 -12.04
CA PHE A 15 -18.62 -10.39 -11.07
C PHE A 15 -17.19 -10.82 -11.43
N THR A 16 -16.53 -10.04 -12.27
CA THR A 16 -15.20 -10.31 -12.86
C THR A 16 -14.07 -9.58 -12.14
N PHE A 17 -14.30 -9.21 -10.88
CA PHE A 17 -13.35 -8.48 -10.05
C PHE A 17 -11.95 -9.14 -9.98
N ASP A 18 -10.93 -8.35 -10.26
CA ASP A 18 -9.52 -8.65 -9.99
C ASP A 18 -8.89 -7.45 -9.27
N TRP A 19 -8.43 -7.66 -8.04
CA TRP A 19 -7.77 -6.64 -7.24
C TRP A 19 -6.40 -6.20 -7.80
N ASN A 20 -5.83 -6.92 -8.77
CA ASN A 20 -4.65 -6.51 -9.52
C ASN A 20 -4.97 -5.73 -10.80
N ASP A 21 -6.23 -5.72 -11.25
CA ASP A 21 -6.71 -4.91 -12.37
C ASP A 21 -7.78 -3.93 -11.88
N TYR A 22 -7.36 -2.71 -11.56
CA TYR A 22 -8.24 -1.68 -11.01
C TYR A 22 -9.40 -1.31 -11.95
N ARG A 23 -9.27 -1.58 -13.26
CA ARG A 23 -10.32 -1.32 -14.27
C ARG A 23 -11.56 -2.16 -14.00
N THR A 24 -11.37 -3.29 -13.30
CA THR A 24 -12.46 -4.15 -12.85
C THR A 24 -13.16 -3.64 -11.60
N ILE A 25 -12.58 -2.72 -10.82
CA ILE A 25 -13.14 -2.28 -9.54
C ILE A 25 -14.47 -1.56 -9.74
N LYS A 26 -14.46 -0.44 -10.49
CA LYS A 26 -15.64 0.43 -10.59
C LYS A 26 -16.86 -0.25 -11.25
N PRO A 27 -16.71 -1.04 -12.33
CA PRO A 27 -17.83 -1.77 -12.92
C PRO A 27 -18.45 -2.80 -11.97
N ASN A 28 -17.63 -3.44 -11.12
CA ASN A 28 -18.09 -4.45 -10.17
C ASN A 28 -18.70 -3.83 -8.91
N GLU A 29 -18.28 -2.63 -8.50
CA GLU A 29 -18.90 -1.88 -7.40
C GLU A 29 -20.40 -1.70 -7.59
N ASN A 30 -20.84 -1.38 -8.81
CA ASN A 30 -22.23 -1.12 -9.11
C ASN A 30 -23.12 -2.38 -8.99
N GLN A 31 -22.52 -3.57 -9.05
CA GLN A 31 -23.23 -4.86 -8.97
C GLN A 31 -23.36 -5.37 -7.53
N LEU A 32 -22.57 -4.82 -6.58
CA LEU A 32 -22.49 -5.35 -5.21
C LEU A 32 -23.82 -5.36 -4.46
N SER A 33 -24.66 -4.34 -4.66
CA SER A 33 -25.95 -4.25 -3.94
C SER A 33 -26.89 -5.40 -4.33
N GLU A 34 -26.96 -5.72 -5.63
CA GLU A 34 -27.78 -6.82 -6.15
C GLU A 34 -27.23 -8.18 -5.68
N ILE A 35 -25.91 -8.39 -5.82
CA ILE A 35 -25.25 -9.63 -5.42
C ILE A 35 -25.35 -9.85 -3.90
N THR A 36 -25.14 -8.83 -3.09
CA THR A 36 -25.24 -8.94 -1.62
C THR A 36 -26.67 -9.27 -1.19
N SER A 37 -27.67 -8.68 -1.87
CA SER A 37 -29.08 -8.99 -1.63
C SER A 37 -29.44 -10.43 -2.01
N PHE A 38 -28.82 -10.98 -3.06
CA PHE A 38 -28.94 -12.39 -3.41
C PHE A 38 -28.30 -13.29 -2.35
N LEU A 39 -27.04 -13.03 -1.99
CA LEU A 39 -26.31 -13.83 -1.01
C LEU A 39 -27.03 -13.89 0.34
N GLY A 40 -27.54 -12.76 0.85
CA GLY A 40 -28.29 -12.73 2.11
C GLY A 40 -29.58 -13.56 2.11
N LYS A 41 -30.18 -13.82 0.96
CA LYS A 41 -31.36 -14.70 0.81
C LYS A 41 -30.96 -16.17 0.63
N SER A 42 -29.77 -16.44 0.11
CA SER A 42 -29.32 -17.78 -0.27
C SER A 42 -28.51 -18.50 0.81
N THR A 43 -27.76 -17.78 1.65
CA THR A 43 -26.91 -18.38 2.70
C THR A 43 -27.70 -19.02 3.85
N THR A 44 -28.99 -18.74 3.97
CA THR A 44 -29.90 -19.42 4.90
C THR A 44 -30.42 -20.76 4.35
N VAL A 45 -30.09 -21.12 3.11
CA VAL A 45 -30.65 -22.28 2.40
C VAL A 45 -29.55 -23.18 1.81
N GLU A 46 -28.38 -23.28 2.45
CA GLU A 46 -27.22 -24.06 1.98
C GLU A 46 -27.54 -25.54 1.65
N GLU A 47 -28.56 -26.11 2.31
CA GLU A 47 -29.06 -27.46 2.07
C GLU A 47 -29.72 -27.63 0.69
N ALA A 48 -30.18 -26.55 0.05
CA ALA A 48 -30.91 -26.59 -1.22
C ALA A 48 -30.04 -26.53 -2.49
N PHE A 49 -28.72 -26.30 -2.36
CA PHE A 49 -27.82 -26.18 -3.50
C PHE A 49 -27.23 -27.54 -3.91
N LYS A 50 -27.21 -27.84 -5.21
CA LYS A 50 -26.46 -28.98 -5.76
C LYS A 50 -24.96 -28.71 -5.75
N THR A 51 -24.12 -29.74 -5.82
CA THR A 51 -22.65 -29.64 -5.75
C THR A 51 -22.07 -28.59 -6.71
N ASP A 52 -22.43 -28.62 -8.00
CA ASP A 52 -21.96 -27.61 -8.97
C ASP A 52 -22.37 -26.18 -8.59
N GLU A 53 -23.57 -26.03 -8.02
CA GLU A 53 -24.14 -24.72 -7.66
C GLU A 53 -23.43 -24.16 -6.41
N LYS A 54 -23.06 -25.05 -5.48
CA LYS A 54 -22.21 -24.72 -4.33
C LYS A 54 -20.85 -24.22 -4.78
N TYR A 55 -20.27 -24.84 -5.80
CA TYR A 55 -18.97 -24.43 -6.33
C TYR A 55 -18.99 -23.03 -6.96
N GLU A 56 -20.01 -22.72 -7.77
CA GLU A 56 -20.20 -21.37 -8.34
C GLU A 56 -20.44 -20.32 -7.26
N LEU A 57 -21.25 -20.66 -6.25
CA LEU A 57 -21.48 -19.80 -5.09
C LEU A 57 -20.17 -19.54 -4.33
N ALA A 58 -19.35 -20.56 -4.10
CA ALA A 58 -18.09 -20.43 -3.38
C ALA A 58 -17.11 -19.48 -4.07
N TRP A 59 -16.97 -19.55 -5.40
CA TRP A 59 -16.15 -18.60 -6.16
C TRP A 59 -16.72 -17.18 -6.15
N LEU A 60 -18.04 -17.02 -6.21
CA LEU A 60 -18.67 -15.71 -6.04
C LEU A 60 -18.37 -15.14 -4.64
N CYS A 61 -18.56 -15.93 -3.58
CA CYS A 61 -18.25 -15.54 -2.21
C CYS A 61 -16.76 -15.21 -2.02
N TYR A 62 -15.85 -15.96 -2.64
CA TYR A 62 -14.43 -15.64 -2.69
C TYR A 62 -14.18 -14.26 -3.31
N LYS A 63 -14.74 -13.98 -4.50
CA LYS A 63 -14.54 -12.69 -5.17
C LYS A 63 -15.14 -11.52 -4.38
N ILE A 64 -16.31 -11.70 -3.77
CA ILE A 64 -16.94 -10.68 -2.95
C ILE A 64 -16.14 -10.43 -1.66
N GLY A 65 -15.68 -11.51 -1.00
CA GLY A 65 -14.83 -11.41 0.17
C GLY A 65 -13.51 -10.70 -0.11
N THR A 66 -12.85 -11.03 -1.21
CA THR A 66 -11.62 -10.34 -1.65
C THR A 66 -11.87 -8.88 -2.01
N PHE A 67 -13.00 -8.57 -2.62
CA PHE A 67 -13.41 -7.20 -2.91
C PHE A 67 -13.54 -6.38 -1.62
N TYR A 68 -14.25 -6.90 -0.63
CA TYR A 68 -14.39 -6.23 0.66
C TYR A 68 -13.06 -6.08 1.41
N ASN A 69 -12.16 -7.06 1.33
CA ASN A 69 -10.83 -6.98 1.94
C ASN A 69 -9.93 -5.92 1.29
N HIS A 70 -9.76 -5.96 -0.03
CA HIS A 70 -8.73 -5.18 -0.73
C HIS A 70 -9.20 -3.78 -1.14
N ILE A 71 -10.48 -3.66 -1.52
CA ILE A 71 -11.04 -2.41 -2.06
C ILE A 71 -11.75 -1.63 -0.96
N LYS A 72 -12.76 -2.22 -0.33
CA LYS A 72 -13.56 -1.53 0.71
C LYS A 72 -12.90 -1.53 2.08
N ARG A 73 -11.89 -2.38 2.30
CA ARG A 73 -11.21 -2.58 3.59
C ARG A 73 -12.20 -2.81 4.75
N ASN A 74 -13.22 -3.62 4.48
CA ASN A 74 -14.26 -3.96 5.44
C ASN A 74 -14.19 -5.46 5.78
N PRO A 75 -13.41 -5.84 6.81
CA PRO A 75 -13.22 -7.24 7.15
C PRO A 75 -14.48 -7.89 7.74
N ASP A 76 -15.43 -7.11 8.29
CA ASP A 76 -16.69 -7.64 8.80
C ASP A 76 -17.59 -8.17 7.68
N LEU A 77 -17.61 -7.49 6.54
CA LEU A 77 -18.34 -7.94 5.35
C LEU A 77 -17.58 -9.01 4.56
N ALA A 78 -16.25 -9.00 4.60
CA ALA A 78 -15.42 -10.00 3.92
C ALA A 78 -15.50 -11.39 4.57
N LEU A 79 -15.41 -11.44 5.90
CA LEU A 79 -15.28 -12.68 6.67
C LEU A 79 -16.37 -13.73 6.36
N PRO A 80 -17.68 -13.43 6.45
CA PRO A 80 -18.70 -14.45 6.21
C PRO A 80 -18.64 -15.03 4.79
N GLN A 81 -18.28 -14.23 3.80
CA GLN A 81 -18.18 -14.70 2.41
C GLN A 81 -16.98 -15.62 2.22
N LEU A 82 -15.83 -15.24 2.78
CA LEU A 82 -14.64 -16.09 2.72
C LEU A 82 -14.80 -17.39 3.51
N LYS A 83 -15.63 -17.40 4.55
CA LYS A 83 -15.97 -18.62 5.30
C LYS A 83 -16.80 -19.62 4.49
N ILE A 84 -17.75 -19.14 3.69
CA ILE A 84 -18.49 -20.00 2.76
C ILE A 84 -17.53 -20.57 1.70
N ALA A 85 -16.66 -19.72 1.15
CA ALA A 85 -15.66 -20.16 0.18
C ALA A 85 -14.70 -21.21 0.75
N GLU A 86 -14.24 -21.04 2.01
CA GLU A 86 -13.34 -21.97 2.70
C GLU A 86 -13.93 -23.38 2.84
N GLN A 87 -15.24 -23.49 3.05
CA GLN A 87 -15.91 -24.78 3.26
C GLN A 87 -16.05 -25.62 1.98
N ILE A 88 -15.97 -24.97 0.81
CA ILE A 88 -16.36 -25.59 -0.47
C ILE A 88 -15.18 -25.67 -1.45
N LEU A 89 -14.32 -24.65 -1.49
CA LEU A 89 -13.19 -24.64 -2.41
C LEU A 89 -12.10 -25.62 -1.94
N SER A 90 -11.37 -26.18 -2.90
CA SER A 90 -10.21 -27.06 -2.68
C SER A 90 -8.94 -26.49 -3.31
N ASP A 91 -7.80 -27.13 -3.02
CA ASP A 91 -6.51 -26.89 -3.68
C ASP A 91 -6.09 -25.42 -3.66
N GLU A 92 -5.73 -24.86 -4.82
CA GLU A 92 -5.33 -23.46 -4.96
C GLU A 92 -6.44 -22.47 -4.58
N GLY A 93 -7.71 -22.83 -4.83
CA GLY A 93 -8.86 -21.98 -4.47
C GLY A 93 -9.00 -21.86 -2.95
N LEU A 94 -8.81 -22.97 -2.24
CA LEU A 94 -8.78 -22.99 -0.78
C LEU A 94 -7.60 -22.21 -0.23
N ALA A 95 -6.39 -22.42 -0.76
CA ALA A 95 -5.20 -21.74 -0.26
C ALA A 95 -5.26 -20.21 -0.47
N TRP A 96 -5.78 -19.76 -1.61
CA TRP A 96 -6.08 -18.33 -1.80
C TRP A 96 -7.13 -17.82 -0.82
N THR A 97 -8.19 -18.60 -0.57
CA THR A 97 -9.23 -18.22 0.40
C THR A 97 -8.65 -18.08 1.81
N GLN A 98 -7.79 -19.01 2.22
CA GLN A 98 -7.09 -18.98 3.50
C GLN A 98 -6.18 -17.75 3.62
N ASN A 99 -5.45 -17.40 2.56
CA ASN A 99 -4.68 -16.16 2.50
C ASN A 99 -5.53 -14.91 2.73
N HIS A 100 -6.71 -14.85 2.11
CA HIS A 100 -7.60 -13.70 2.31
C HIS A 100 -8.29 -13.72 3.67
N LEU A 101 -8.57 -14.89 4.26
CA LEU A 101 -8.99 -15.01 5.65
C LEU A 101 -7.90 -14.52 6.61
N ALA A 102 -6.63 -14.90 6.40
CA ALA A 102 -5.51 -14.36 7.16
C ALA A 102 -5.49 -12.83 7.09
N PHE A 103 -5.62 -12.28 5.89
CA PHE A 103 -5.62 -10.82 5.70
C PHE A 103 -6.84 -10.15 6.34
N THR A 104 -8.02 -10.77 6.31
CA THR A 104 -9.22 -10.31 7.04
C THR A 104 -8.95 -10.21 8.54
N TYR A 105 -8.38 -11.26 9.15
CA TYR A 105 -8.05 -11.24 10.57
C TYR A 105 -6.92 -10.26 10.90
N GLN A 106 -5.93 -10.09 10.02
CA GLN A 106 -4.90 -9.07 10.17
C GLN A 106 -5.50 -7.66 10.18
N GLN A 107 -6.46 -7.36 9.29
CA GLN A 107 -7.17 -6.07 9.29
C GLN A 107 -7.97 -5.85 10.58
N LYS A 108 -8.62 -6.90 11.09
CA LYS A 108 -9.31 -6.87 12.39
C LYS A 108 -8.35 -6.65 13.54
N LEU A 109 -7.18 -7.29 13.55
CA LEU A 109 -6.11 -7.07 14.52
C LEU A 109 -5.65 -5.61 14.52
N ALA A 110 -5.37 -5.04 13.34
CA ALA A 110 -4.98 -3.64 13.22
C ALA A 110 -6.06 -2.68 13.78
N ALA A 111 -7.34 -2.99 13.54
CA ALA A 111 -8.46 -2.22 14.09
C ALA A 111 -8.57 -2.38 15.62
N ALA A 112 -8.43 -3.60 16.14
CA ALA A 112 -8.44 -3.89 17.58
C ALA A 112 -7.30 -3.17 18.31
N LYS A 113 -6.10 -3.14 17.73
CA LYS A 113 -4.94 -2.41 18.25
C LYS A 113 -5.21 -0.90 18.36
N ARG A 114 -5.78 -0.29 17.31
CA ARG A 114 -6.17 1.14 17.35
C ARG A 114 -7.21 1.44 18.43
N GLN A 115 -8.04 0.45 18.78
CA GLN A 115 -9.07 0.55 19.82
C GLN A 115 -8.60 0.03 21.18
N ASN A 116 -7.34 -0.39 21.32
CA ASN A 116 -6.76 -0.98 22.52
C ASN A 116 -7.56 -2.19 23.09
N LYS A 117 -8.09 -3.05 22.20
CA LYS A 117 -8.88 -4.24 22.58
C LYS A 117 -7.98 -5.48 22.70
N ILE A 118 -7.37 -5.66 23.86
CA ILE A 118 -6.33 -6.69 24.09
C ILE A 118 -6.81 -8.11 23.76
N GLU A 119 -7.96 -8.54 24.29
CA GLU A 119 -8.50 -9.90 24.04
C GLU A 119 -8.74 -10.16 22.55
N ALA A 120 -9.28 -9.16 21.84
CA ALA A 120 -9.51 -9.25 20.40
C ALA A 120 -8.19 -9.29 19.61
N MET A 121 -7.14 -8.61 20.10
CA MET A 121 -5.81 -8.67 19.46
C MET A 121 -5.22 -10.08 19.55
N GLU A 122 -5.34 -10.75 20.69
CA GLU A 122 -4.84 -12.12 20.86
C GLU A 122 -5.59 -13.10 19.94
N GLU A 123 -6.92 -13.04 19.91
CA GLU A 123 -7.74 -13.87 19.04
C GLU A 123 -7.41 -13.65 17.55
N TYR A 124 -7.39 -12.38 17.11
CA TYR A 124 -7.21 -12.06 15.69
C TYR A 124 -5.78 -12.34 15.21
N SER A 125 -4.77 -12.12 16.03
CA SER A 125 -3.39 -12.50 15.68
C SER A 125 -3.23 -14.01 15.54
N THR A 126 -3.78 -14.79 16.48
CA THR A 126 -3.76 -16.26 16.43
C THR A 126 -4.40 -16.77 15.14
N LYS A 127 -5.63 -16.30 14.85
CA LYS A 127 -6.33 -16.71 13.62
C LYS A 127 -5.60 -16.29 12.35
N ALA A 128 -5.05 -15.07 12.30
CA ALA A 128 -4.30 -14.60 11.13
C ALA A 128 -3.09 -15.50 10.85
N LEU A 129 -2.32 -15.86 11.88
CA LEU A 129 -1.15 -16.72 11.76
C LEU A 129 -1.52 -18.16 11.38
N GLU A 130 -2.55 -18.74 12.00
CA GLU A 130 -3.07 -20.07 11.63
C GLU A 130 -3.45 -20.14 10.15
N TYR A 131 -4.12 -19.11 9.63
CA TYR A 131 -4.48 -19.05 8.23
C TYR A 131 -3.29 -18.86 7.29
N CYS A 132 -2.25 -18.13 7.71
CA CYS A 132 -1.00 -18.05 6.97
C CYS A 132 -0.35 -19.43 6.87
N GLU A 133 -0.29 -20.20 7.97
CA GLU A 133 0.28 -21.56 7.95
C GLU A 133 -0.49 -22.50 7.02
N LYS A 134 -1.83 -22.49 7.09
CA LYS A 134 -2.67 -23.28 6.19
C LYS A 134 -2.44 -22.94 4.72
N ALA A 135 -2.32 -21.64 4.39
CA ALA A 135 -2.06 -21.23 3.01
C ALA A 135 -0.65 -21.66 2.54
N LYS A 136 0.35 -21.65 3.43
CA LYS A 136 1.72 -22.07 3.12
C LYS A 136 1.87 -23.58 2.96
N SER A 137 1.03 -24.39 3.64
CA SER A 137 1.13 -25.85 3.57
C SER A 137 0.88 -26.42 2.18
N ILE A 138 0.26 -25.68 1.26
CA ILE A 138 0.12 -26.10 -0.15
C ILE A 138 1.48 -26.38 -0.79
N TYR A 139 2.53 -25.66 -0.39
CA TYR A 139 3.89 -25.81 -0.91
C TYR A 139 4.60 -27.05 -0.34
N GLN A 140 4.19 -27.49 0.85
CA GLN A 140 4.74 -28.70 1.49
C GLN A 140 4.13 -29.97 0.88
N SER A 141 2.95 -29.86 0.26
CA SER A 141 2.28 -30.98 -0.43
C SER A 141 2.74 -31.24 -1.87
N THR A 142 3.60 -30.38 -2.45
CA THR A 142 4.04 -30.45 -3.85
C THR A 142 5.57 -30.48 -3.99
N CYS A 143 6.13 -31.08 -5.05
CA CYS A 143 7.59 -31.00 -5.28
C CYS A 143 7.99 -29.52 -5.44
N PRO A 144 9.07 -29.03 -4.79
CA PRO A 144 9.58 -27.68 -5.00
C PRO A 144 9.86 -27.35 -6.48
N CYS A 145 10.17 -28.38 -7.26
CA CYS A 145 10.47 -28.34 -8.69
C CYS A 145 9.24 -28.16 -9.60
N SER A 146 8.03 -28.37 -9.09
CA SER A 146 6.78 -28.37 -9.87
C SER A 146 5.86 -27.19 -9.54
N ASN A 147 6.30 -26.26 -8.70
CA ASN A 147 5.42 -25.20 -8.22
C ASN A 147 5.11 -24.19 -9.32
N THR A 148 3.82 -23.93 -9.51
CA THR A 148 3.34 -22.94 -10.48
C THR A 148 3.63 -21.53 -9.96
N LEU A 149 3.75 -20.55 -10.86
CA LEU A 149 3.85 -19.14 -10.50
C LEU A 149 2.71 -18.72 -9.55
N ARG A 150 1.52 -19.30 -9.71
CA ARG A 150 0.36 -19.04 -8.86
C ARG A 150 0.56 -19.55 -7.44
N GLN A 151 1.09 -20.76 -7.26
CA GLN A 151 1.43 -21.31 -5.95
C GLN A 151 2.52 -20.49 -5.25
N ILE A 152 3.54 -20.04 -5.99
CA ILE A 152 4.56 -19.13 -5.47
C ILE A 152 3.91 -17.84 -4.94
N LYS A 153 2.98 -17.23 -5.68
CA LYS A 153 2.27 -16.03 -5.25
C LYS A 153 1.40 -16.25 -4.01
N ILE A 154 0.81 -17.45 -3.85
CA ILE A 154 0.06 -17.82 -2.64
C ILE A 154 0.99 -17.77 -1.42
N VAL A 155 2.12 -18.46 -1.49
CA VAL A 155 3.07 -18.54 -0.35
C VAL A 155 3.71 -17.18 -0.07
N ALA A 156 4.13 -16.46 -1.10
CA ALA A 156 4.70 -15.13 -0.97
C ALA A 156 3.72 -14.16 -0.30
N PHE A 157 2.44 -14.21 -0.68
CA PHE A 157 1.40 -13.40 -0.05
C PHE A 157 1.16 -13.80 1.41
N ALA A 158 1.17 -15.10 1.74
CA ALA A 158 1.04 -15.59 3.11
C ALA A 158 2.14 -15.03 4.02
N HIS A 159 3.40 -15.03 3.55
CA HIS A 159 4.51 -14.40 4.27
C HIS A 159 4.30 -12.89 4.46
N CYS A 160 3.81 -12.18 3.45
CA CYS A 160 3.51 -10.75 3.58
C CYS A 160 2.40 -10.48 4.62
N VAL A 161 1.35 -11.31 4.67
CA VAL A 161 0.26 -11.17 5.65
C VAL A 161 0.74 -11.53 7.06
N GLN A 162 1.57 -12.57 7.20
CA GLN A 162 2.21 -12.90 8.46
C GLN A 162 3.06 -11.73 8.97
N ALA A 163 3.87 -11.12 8.09
CA ALA A 163 4.67 -9.95 8.44
C ALA A 163 3.81 -8.76 8.90
N LEU A 164 2.69 -8.49 8.21
CA LEU A 164 1.74 -7.48 8.67
C LEU A 164 1.15 -7.81 10.04
N THR A 165 0.89 -9.09 10.33
CA THR A 165 0.36 -9.54 11.62
C THR A 165 1.40 -9.34 12.74
N GLU A 166 2.64 -9.75 12.51
CA GLU A 166 3.77 -9.57 13.42
C GLU A 166 4.05 -8.09 13.70
N TYR A 167 3.96 -7.24 12.67
CA TYR A 167 4.06 -5.79 12.81
C TYR A 167 2.98 -5.23 13.74
N GLU A 168 1.72 -5.67 13.59
CA GLU A 168 0.66 -5.22 14.49
C GLU A 168 0.88 -5.71 15.93
N MET A 169 1.53 -6.87 16.11
CA MET A 169 1.96 -7.37 17.42
C MET A 169 3.21 -6.67 17.99
N GLY A 170 3.80 -5.71 17.27
CA GLY A 170 5.01 -4.99 17.71
C GLY A 170 6.31 -5.76 17.47
N LYS A 171 6.28 -6.85 16.71
CA LYS A 171 7.44 -7.70 16.39
C LYS A 171 8.07 -7.27 15.07
N LEU A 172 8.69 -6.07 15.06
CA LEU A 172 9.16 -5.44 13.82
C LEU A 172 10.24 -6.26 13.09
N ASN A 173 11.17 -6.88 13.82
CA ASN A 173 12.22 -7.70 13.19
C ASN A 173 11.66 -8.99 12.56
N ASP A 174 10.71 -9.65 13.21
CA ASP A 174 10.02 -10.83 12.66
C ASP A 174 9.25 -10.45 11.39
N ALA A 175 8.56 -9.30 11.43
CA ALA A 175 7.85 -8.76 10.28
C ALA A 175 8.79 -8.50 9.09
N LEU A 176 9.96 -7.89 9.32
CA LEU A 176 10.96 -7.67 8.28
C LEU A 176 11.49 -8.99 7.70
N ALA A 177 11.74 -9.99 8.55
CA ALA A 177 12.18 -11.30 8.11
C ALA A 177 11.12 -11.98 7.21
N ASN A 178 9.85 -11.97 7.60
CA ASN A 178 8.77 -12.54 6.81
C ASN A 178 8.52 -11.78 5.50
N TYR A 179 8.55 -10.44 5.50
CA TYR A 179 8.48 -9.69 4.24
C TYR A 179 9.63 -10.06 3.30
N ARG A 180 10.85 -10.21 3.82
CA ARG A 180 12.00 -10.61 3.00
C ARG A 180 11.81 -11.98 2.37
N LEU A 181 11.29 -12.96 3.13
CA LEU A 181 10.93 -14.29 2.59
C LEU A 181 9.90 -14.19 1.45
N GLY A 182 8.84 -13.40 1.63
CA GLY A 182 7.82 -13.20 0.60
C GLY A 182 8.38 -12.51 -0.66
N LEU A 183 9.19 -11.47 -0.48
CA LEU A 183 9.84 -10.75 -1.58
C LEU A 183 10.85 -11.62 -2.33
N ASP A 184 11.62 -12.45 -1.63
CA ASP A 184 12.55 -13.42 -2.24
C ASP A 184 11.82 -14.40 -3.16
N LEU A 185 10.64 -14.86 -2.76
CA LEU A 185 9.82 -15.75 -3.58
C LEU A 185 9.37 -15.05 -4.86
N TYR A 186 8.94 -13.79 -4.77
CA TYR A 186 8.60 -13.03 -5.98
C TYR A 186 9.82 -12.81 -6.88
N GLU A 187 10.95 -12.40 -6.31
CA GLU A 187 12.18 -12.06 -7.06
C GLU A 187 12.81 -13.27 -7.75
N LYS A 188 12.98 -14.39 -7.04
CA LYS A 188 13.57 -15.62 -7.60
C LYS A 188 12.75 -16.22 -8.73
N ASN A 189 11.46 -15.89 -8.81
CA ASN A 189 10.53 -16.41 -9.82
C ASN A 189 10.08 -15.34 -10.83
N ASN A 190 10.76 -14.17 -10.86
CA ASN A 190 10.44 -13.05 -11.75
C ASN A 190 8.97 -12.60 -11.71
N ALA A 191 8.33 -12.72 -10.54
CA ALA A 191 6.94 -12.37 -10.29
C ALA A 191 6.81 -10.90 -9.84
N LEU A 192 7.42 -9.99 -10.61
CA LEU A 192 7.62 -8.58 -10.25
C LEU A 192 6.45 -7.68 -10.69
N ASP A 193 5.22 -8.05 -10.32
CA ASP A 193 3.99 -7.32 -10.66
C ASP A 193 3.55 -6.33 -9.55
N ASP A 194 2.35 -5.75 -9.70
CA ASP A 194 1.80 -4.78 -8.74
C ASP A 194 1.60 -5.36 -7.33
N GLN A 195 1.45 -6.69 -7.21
CA GLN A 195 1.40 -7.35 -5.91
C GLN A 195 2.78 -7.31 -5.24
N TYR A 196 3.85 -7.64 -5.98
CA TYR A 196 5.23 -7.48 -5.51
C TYR A 196 5.53 -6.03 -5.13
N ALA A 197 5.19 -5.06 -6.00
CA ALA A 197 5.48 -3.65 -5.76
C ALA A 197 4.80 -3.13 -4.48
N ARG A 198 3.55 -3.55 -4.21
CA ARG A 198 2.83 -3.20 -2.97
C ARG A 198 3.45 -3.83 -1.73
N ALA A 199 3.88 -5.10 -1.81
CA ALA A 199 4.57 -5.76 -0.71
C ALA A 199 5.90 -5.06 -0.39
N LYS A 200 6.69 -4.74 -1.43
CA LYS A 200 7.97 -4.05 -1.29
C LYS A 200 7.81 -2.64 -0.73
N ASN A 201 6.73 -1.92 -1.06
CA ASN A 201 6.44 -0.61 -0.47
C ASN A 201 6.25 -0.72 1.05
N ARG A 202 5.50 -1.73 1.52
CA ARG A 202 5.33 -1.96 2.96
C ARG A 202 6.63 -2.36 3.65
N PHE A 203 7.43 -3.21 3.02
CA PHE A 203 8.75 -3.56 3.50
C PHE A 203 9.66 -2.32 3.64
N ALA A 204 9.68 -1.44 2.64
CA ALA A 204 10.45 -0.18 2.67
C ALA A 204 10.03 0.72 3.84
N MET A 205 8.72 0.83 4.12
CA MET A 205 8.24 1.55 5.29
C MET A 205 8.73 0.94 6.61
N MET A 206 8.67 -0.39 6.75
CA MET A 206 9.14 -1.08 7.96
C MET A 206 10.65 -0.97 8.14
N LEU A 207 11.43 -1.01 7.06
CA LEU A 207 12.87 -0.74 7.09
C LEU A 207 13.16 0.66 7.64
N ALA A 208 12.41 1.67 7.17
CA ALA A 208 12.57 3.03 7.65
C ALA A 208 12.21 3.16 9.15
N GLU A 209 11.13 2.50 9.60
CA GLU A 209 10.75 2.46 11.01
C GLU A 209 11.78 1.73 11.89
N ASN A 210 12.46 0.72 11.34
CA ASN A 210 13.55 0.00 12.01
C ASN A 210 14.92 0.71 11.89
N ASN A 211 14.94 1.98 11.49
CA ASN A 211 16.15 2.78 11.26
C ASN A 211 17.10 2.25 10.16
N GLN A 212 16.67 1.31 9.33
CA GLN A 212 17.40 0.80 8.16
C GLN A 212 17.20 1.75 6.96
N THR A 213 17.64 2.99 7.14
CA THR A 213 17.33 4.12 6.25
C THR A 213 17.94 3.98 4.86
N LYS A 214 19.11 3.33 4.74
CA LYS A 214 19.78 3.12 3.45
C LYS A 214 19.02 2.10 2.61
N GLU A 215 18.63 1.00 3.24
CA GLU A 215 17.87 -0.09 2.64
C GLU A 215 16.47 0.39 2.24
N ALA A 216 15.81 1.16 3.10
CA ALA A 216 14.53 1.79 2.77
C ALA A 216 14.65 2.70 1.54
N GLN A 217 15.69 3.55 1.49
CA GLN A 217 15.92 4.45 0.36
C GLN A 217 16.16 3.69 -0.97
N LEU A 218 16.90 2.58 -0.93
CA LEU A 218 17.11 1.72 -2.08
C LEU A 218 15.79 1.11 -2.56
N ALA A 219 15.01 0.53 -1.63
CA ALA A 219 13.72 -0.06 -1.95
C ALA A 219 12.72 0.96 -2.54
N PHE A 220 12.66 2.17 -1.98
CA PHE A 220 11.83 3.25 -2.54
C PHE A 220 12.31 3.70 -3.93
N GLY A 221 13.62 3.78 -4.18
CA GLY A 221 14.17 4.14 -5.48
C GLY A 221 13.85 3.11 -6.57
N GLU A 222 13.94 1.81 -6.25
CA GLU A 222 13.56 0.73 -7.16
C GLU A 222 12.07 0.75 -7.48
N LEU A 223 11.21 1.05 -6.49
CA LEU A 223 9.78 1.20 -6.69
C LEU A 223 9.43 2.44 -7.51
N GLU A 224 10.13 3.55 -7.32
CA GLU A 224 9.92 4.75 -8.15
C GLU A 224 10.16 4.42 -9.63
N LYS A 225 11.28 3.76 -9.93
CA LYS A 225 11.59 3.32 -11.29
C LYS A 225 10.48 2.42 -11.86
N TYR A 226 10.03 1.43 -11.07
CA TYR A 226 8.95 0.53 -11.47
C TYR A 226 7.67 1.28 -11.86
N TRP A 227 7.23 2.22 -11.02
CA TRP A 227 5.99 2.97 -11.27
C TRP A 227 6.13 3.99 -12.39
N ASP A 228 7.27 4.67 -12.50
CA ASP A 228 7.56 5.63 -13.57
C ASP A 228 7.60 4.91 -14.95
N GLU A 229 8.17 3.70 -15.02
CA GLU A 229 8.18 2.89 -16.26
C GLU A 229 6.79 2.39 -16.67
N LYS A 230 5.93 2.04 -15.70
CA LYS A 230 4.59 1.51 -15.98
C LYS A 230 3.64 2.58 -16.55
N SER A 231 3.76 3.83 -16.08
CA SER A 231 3.00 5.01 -16.56
C SER A 231 1.46 4.82 -16.66
N ASP A 232 0.87 3.99 -15.79
CA ASP A 232 -0.58 3.73 -15.78
C ASP A 232 -1.30 4.75 -14.91
N THR A 233 -1.81 5.81 -15.53
CA THR A 233 -2.44 6.96 -14.87
C THR A 233 -3.79 6.66 -14.22
N LEU A 234 -4.41 5.52 -14.54
CA LEU A 234 -5.66 5.11 -13.92
C LEU A 234 -5.43 4.13 -12.74
N ASN A 235 -4.18 3.70 -12.51
CA ASN A 235 -3.84 2.83 -11.39
C ASN A 235 -3.66 3.64 -10.09
N PRO A 236 -4.48 3.42 -9.06
CA PRO A 236 -4.36 4.16 -7.80
C PRO A 236 -3.21 3.67 -6.90
N TYR A 237 -2.61 2.52 -7.19
CA TYR A 237 -1.54 1.95 -6.35
C TYR A 237 -0.25 2.79 -6.30
N PRO A 238 0.27 3.34 -7.42
CA PRO A 238 1.41 4.25 -7.36
C PRO A 238 1.19 5.45 -6.44
N ALA A 239 -0.04 5.97 -6.31
CA ALA A 239 -0.31 7.06 -5.36
C ALA A 239 0.01 6.66 -3.91
N ARG A 240 -0.39 5.45 -3.49
CA ARG A 240 -0.08 4.93 -2.15
C ARG A 240 1.43 4.80 -1.93
N PHE A 241 2.17 4.39 -2.95
CA PHE A 241 3.63 4.36 -2.92
C PHE A 241 4.23 5.76 -2.76
N TYR A 242 3.83 6.73 -3.58
CA TYR A 242 4.39 8.08 -3.51
C TYR A 242 4.06 8.77 -2.17
N ILE A 243 2.91 8.47 -1.55
CA ILE A 243 2.60 8.93 -0.19
C ILE A 243 3.60 8.35 0.81
N SER A 244 3.82 7.03 0.81
CA SER A 244 4.79 6.36 1.69
C SER A 244 6.20 6.91 1.51
N TYR A 245 6.61 7.16 0.27
CA TYR A 245 7.93 7.68 -0.04
C TYR A 245 8.07 9.16 0.36
N GLY A 246 7.04 9.97 0.13
CA GLY A 246 6.98 11.35 0.62
C GLY A 246 7.10 11.42 2.14
N ASP A 247 6.40 10.54 2.87
CA ASP A 247 6.49 10.42 4.33
C ASP A 247 7.91 10.08 4.80
N PHE A 248 8.56 9.13 4.13
CA PHE A 248 9.96 8.78 4.40
C PHE A 248 10.90 9.97 4.17
N LEU A 249 10.74 10.71 3.07
CA LEU A 249 11.59 11.84 2.71
C LEU A 249 11.45 13.01 3.71
N VAL A 250 10.23 13.33 4.15
CA VAL A 250 9.98 14.35 5.19
C VAL A 250 10.71 13.99 6.49
N LYS A 251 10.64 12.73 6.93
CA LYS A 251 11.30 12.29 8.16
C LYS A 251 12.83 12.30 8.04
N ARG A 252 13.36 11.95 6.86
CA ARG A 252 14.80 11.82 6.62
C ARG A 252 15.50 13.17 6.50
N ASN A 253 14.88 14.15 5.85
CA ASN A 253 15.53 15.42 5.55
C ASN A 253 14.52 16.58 5.66
N ALA A 254 14.30 17.02 6.90
CA ALA A 254 13.39 18.13 7.19
C ALA A 254 13.83 19.44 6.52
N ASP A 255 15.13 19.61 6.24
CA ASP A 255 15.70 20.84 5.66
C ASP A 255 15.64 20.87 4.12
N ASN A 256 15.24 19.76 3.48
CA ASN A 256 15.03 19.70 2.03
C ASN A 256 13.73 18.97 1.70
N LEU A 257 12.65 19.74 1.71
CA LEU A 257 11.31 19.23 1.43
C LEU A 257 11.00 19.07 -0.07
N ALA A 258 11.85 19.54 -0.99
CA ALA A 258 11.56 19.51 -2.42
C ALA A 258 11.28 18.09 -2.97
N PRO A 259 12.07 17.04 -2.63
CA PRO A 259 11.77 15.67 -3.07
C PRO A 259 10.46 15.14 -2.50
N ALA A 260 10.14 15.44 -1.25
CA ALA A 260 8.88 15.01 -0.62
C ALA A 260 7.66 15.70 -1.28
N LEU A 261 7.77 17.00 -1.56
CA LEU A 261 6.75 17.78 -2.24
C LEU A 261 6.41 17.20 -3.61
N ASP A 262 7.43 16.81 -4.39
CA ASP A 262 7.24 16.11 -5.67
C ASP A 262 6.43 14.82 -5.50
N LYS A 263 6.72 14.00 -4.48
CA LYS A 263 5.98 12.74 -4.26
C LYS A 263 4.52 13.00 -3.87
N TYR A 264 4.25 13.95 -2.98
CA TYR A 264 2.87 14.30 -2.64
C TYR A 264 2.09 14.86 -3.83
N LYS A 265 2.75 15.66 -4.69
CA LYS A 265 2.15 16.13 -5.94
C LYS A 265 1.79 14.97 -6.86
N LYS A 266 2.74 14.06 -7.14
CA LYS A 266 2.47 12.85 -7.96
C LYS A 266 1.30 12.03 -7.38
N ALA A 267 1.25 11.83 -6.07
CA ALA A 267 0.16 11.12 -5.42
C ALA A 267 -1.20 11.80 -5.60
N TYR A 268 -1.27 13.11 -5.38
CA TYR A 268 -2.51 13.89 -5.55
C TYR A 268 -3.01 13.86 -7.00
N GLU A 269 -2.12 14.02 -7.96
CA GLU A 269 -2.45 13.99 -9.40
C GLU A 269 -3.07 12.65 -9.83
N ILE A 270 -2.59 11.54 -9.27
CA ILE A 270 -3.19 10.22 -9.51
C ILE A 270 -4.57 10.14 -8.83
N LEU A 271 -4.65 10.45 -7.53
CA LEU A 271 -5.90 10.32 -6.76
C LEU A 271 -7.03 11.21 -7.29
N ARG A 272 -6.74 12.42 -7.77
CA ARG A 272 -7.77 13.29 -8.37
C ARG A 272 -8.40 12.67 -9.62
N ILE A 273 -7.66 11.83 -10.35
CA ILE A 273 -8.11 11.14 -11.56
C ILE A 273 -8.87 9.87 -11.18
N THR A 274 -8.32 9.06 -10.26
CA THR A 274 -8.85 7.72 -9.94
C THR A 274 -10.05 7.77 -9.00
N ASP A 275 -9.96 8.58 -7.94
CA ASP A 275 -10.92 8.60 -6.84
C ASP A 275 -11.81 9.86 -6.92
N GLY A 276 -11.33 10.88 -7.62
CA GLY A 276 -11.98 12.19 -7.75
C GLY A 276 -11.51 13.17 -6.67
N GLN A 277 -11.61 14.47 -6.99
CA GLN A 277 -11.20 15.56 -6.09
C GLN A 277 -12.04 15.63 -4.80
N GLU A 278 -13.30 15.19 -4.87
CA GLU A 278 -14.22 15.27 -3.74
C GLU A 278 -14.06 14.15 -2.72
N ALA A 279 -13.33 13.08 -3.07
CA ALA A 279 -13.05 11.97 -2.18
C ALA A 279 -12.24 12.42 -0.95
N GLU A 280 -12.65 11.98 0.23
CA GLU A 280 -12.04 12.37 1.52
C GLU A 280 -10.53 12.10 1.53
N PHE A 281 -10.12 10.91 1.09
CA PHE A 281 -8.70 10.56 1.02
C PHE A 281 -7.91 11.46 0.05
N THR A 282 -8.49 11.82 -1.10
CA THR A 282 -7.86 12.77 -2.04
C THR A 282 -7.69 14.15 -1.41
N LYS A 283 -8.68 14.63 -0.66
CA LYS A 283 -8.63 15.91 0.07
C LYS A 283 -7.54 15.91 1.13
N ASP A 284 -7.41 14.83 1.90
CA ASP A 284 -6.37 14.70 2.91
C ASP A 284 -4.96 14.77 2.32
N ILE A 285 -4.74 14.09 1.20
CA ILE A 285 -3.44 14.12 0.49
C ILE A 285 -3.18 15.49 -0.12
N HIS A 286 -4.20 16.15 -0.68
CA HIS A 286 -4.06 17.52 -1.18
C HIS A 286 -3.69 18.51 -0.06
N LYS A 287 -4.36 18.42 1.09
CA LYS A 287 -4.03 19.22 2.27
C LYS A 287 -2.58 19.00 2.70
N LYS A 288 -2.14 17.73 2.76
CA LYS A 288 -0.76 17.40 3.12
C LYS A 288 0.25 17.96 2.11
N PHE A 289 -0.06 17.91 0.81
CA PHE A 289 0.74 18.57 -0.22
C PHE A 289 0.88 20.08 0.04
N LEU A 290 -0.24 20.78 0.30
CA LEU A 290 -0.24 22.22 0.59
C LEU A 290 0.53 22.57 1.87
N ASP A 291 0.38 21.77 2.93
CA ASP A 291 1.10 21.96 4.19
C ASP A 291 2.63 21.86 4.01
N ILE A 292 3.09 20.92 3.16
CA ILE A 292 4.52 20.76 2.84
C ILE A 292 4.99 21.89 1.91
N GLU A 293 4.16 22.30 0.95
CA GLU A 293 4.47 23.43 0.06
C GLU A 293 4.66 24.72 0.86
N GLU A 294 3.77 25.01 1.82
CA GLU A 294 3.88 26.20 2.66
C GLU A 294 5.18 26.21 3.47
N LYS A 295 5.57 25.08 4.06
CA LYS A 295 6.83 24.92 4.79
C LYS A 295 8.04 25.15 3.88
N PHE A 296 8.05 24.52 2.71
CA PHE A 296 9.11 24.69 1.72
C PHE A 296 9.27 26.15 1.27
N GLN A 297 8.17 26.88 1.08
CA GLN A 297 8.22 28.30 0.72
C GLN A 297 8.72 29.18 1.88
N LYS A 298 8.39 28.85 3.13
CA LYS A 298 8.92 29.54 4.32
C LYS A 298 10.44 29.35 4.45
N GLU A 299 10.96 28.15 4.21
CA GLU A 299 12.41 27.86 4.19
C GLU A 299 13.15 28.64 3.10
N LYS A 300 12.56 28.74 1.90
CA LYS A 300 13.10 29.57 0.82
C LYS A 300 13.13 31.06 1.18
N LYS A 301 12.10 31.58 1.84
CA LYS A 301 12.06 32.99 2.26
C LYS A 301 13.04 33.27 3.40
N SER A 302 13.25 32.33 4.32
CA SER A 302 14.22 32.45 5.42
C SER A 302 15.67 32.45 4.92
N SER A 303 15.98 31.67 3.88
CA SER A 303 17.30 31.66 3.23
C SER A 303 17.58 32.90 2.37
N TYR A 304 16.54 33.63 1.97
CA TYR A 304 16.62 34.96 1.33
C TYR A 304 16.36 36.08 2.36
N SER A 305 17.19 36.19 3.39
CA SER A 305 17.26 37.40 4.20
C SER A 305 18.38 38.27 3.61
N PRO A 306 18.10 39.45 3.01
CA PRO A 306 19.15 40.37 2.59
C PRO A 306 19.91 40.76 3.85
N THR A 307 21.19 40.40 3.93
CA THR A 307 22.11 40.95 4.91
C THR A 307 21.96 42.47 4.85
N MET A 308 21.32 43.06 5.85
CA MET A 308 21.31 44.50 6.02
C MET A 308 22.77 44.92 6.13
N TYR A 309 23.28 45.55 5.07
CA TYR A 309 24.47 46.37 5.10
C TYR A 309 24.24 47.42 6.19
N ARG A 310 24.72 47.12 7.40
CA ARG A 310 24.76 48.07 8.51
C ARG A 310 25.94 48.98 8.24
N ALA A 311 25.72 50.00 7.42
CA ALA A 311 26.64 51.12 7.32
C ALA A 311 26.60 51.87 8.67
N ASN A 312 27.55 51.54 9.55
CA ASN A 312 27.79 52.32 10.75
C ASN A 312 28.45 53.64 10.35
N ASN A 313 27.61 54.64 10.08
CA ASN A 313 28.01 56.04 10.14
C ASN A 313 27.92 56.50 11.59
N THR A 314 29.07 56.66 12.28
CA THR A 314 29.26 57.71 13.30
C THR A 314 30.74 57.86 13.68
N THR A 315 31.30 58.99 13.23
CA THR A 315 32.22 59.91 13.93
C THR A 315 33.50 59.40 14.60
N SER A 316 34.66 59.76 14.02
CA SER A 316 35.82 60.20 14.79
C SER A 316 36.41 61.48 14.20
N THR A 317 36.70 62.44 15.07
CA THR A 317 37.31 63.73 14.78
C THR A 317 38.83 63.67 14.90
N SER A 318 39.47 64.53 14.09
CA SER A 318 40.80 65.14 14.22
C SER A 318 42.03 64.38 13.71
N GLY A 319 42.83 65.08 12.88
CA GLY A 319 44.19 64.70 12.50
C GLY A 319 44.55 65.12 11.07
N ASN A 320 45.10 66.32 10.92
CA ASN A 320 45.56 66.87 9.66
C ASN A 320 46.73 66.09 9.02
N THR A 321 46.77 66.22 7.69
CA THR A 321 47.95 66.37 6.81
C THR A 321 48.51 65.16 6.03
N ILE A 322 48.67 65.48 4.74
CA ILE A 322 49.60 65.01 3.71
C ILE A 322 49.03 64.04 2.66
N VAL A 323 48.86 64.68 1.50
CA VAL A 323 48.66 64.19 0.16
C VAL A 323 49.79 63.25 -0.25
N GLU A 324 49.47 62.02 -0.64
CA GLU A 324 50.25 61.33 -1.67
C GLU A 324 49.29 60.66 -2.66
N LYS A 325 49.25 61.24 -3.87
CA LYS A 325 48.75 60.58 -5.07
C LYS A 325 49.65 59.39 -5.35
N LYS A 326 49.09 58.18 -5.44
CA LYS A 326 49.71 57.10 -6.20
C LYS A 326 48.75 56.54 -7.24
N GLU A 327 49.32 56.45 -8.42
CA GLU A 327 48.74 56.20 -9.73
C GLU A 327 47.91 54.93 -9.84
N ILE A 328 46.86 55.08 -10.64
CA ILE A 328 46.15 53.99 -11.31
C ILE A 328 47.13 53.30 -12.27
N LYS A 329 47.33 52.00 -12.10
CA LYS A 329 47.78 51.11 -13.17
C LYS A 329 46.78 49.96 -13.34
N ARG A 330 45.95 50.04 -14.37
CA ARG A 330 45.64 48.91 -15.27
C ARG A 330 46.69 48.94 -16.39
N PRO A 331 47.01 47.88 -17.15
CA PRO A 331 46.20 46.68 -17.53
C PRO A 331 47.07 45.39 -17.37
N ASP A 332 46.78 44.15 -17.80
CA ASP A 332 46.20 43.53 -19.00
C ASP A 332 45.61 42.15 -18.60
N VAL A 333 44.41 41.74 -19.02
CA VAL A 333 44.12 40.98 -20.27
C VAL A 333 45.18 39.92 -20.60
N PHE A 334 44.92 38.68 -20.18
CA PHE A 334 44.80 37.50 -21.05
C PHE A 334 43.85 36.49 -20.40
#